data_AF-A0A962UXX0-F1
#
_entry.id   AF-A0A962UXX0-F1
#
_cell.length_a   1.000
_cell.length_b   1.000
_cell.length_c   1.000
_cell.angle_alpha   90.00
_cell.angle_beta   90.00
_cell.angle_gamma   90.00
#
_symmetry.space_group_name_H-M   'P 1'
#
loop_
_entity.id
_entity.type
_entity.pdbx_description
1 polymer ?
#
loop_
_entity_poly.entity_id
_entity_poly.type
_entity_poly.pdbx_seq_one_letter_code
_entity_poly.pdbx_strand_id
1 'polypeptide(L)'
;GLTGLLVFTAIGIFATVVMQSSHATLVLILTALAAGQITYENGLALAIGSNVGTTITALLGSISANVDGRRLAGAHLVFNLATGAVAIVFIQVFIHAVDWLS
;
A
#
# COMPACT_ATOMS: atom_id res chain seq x y z
N GLY A 1 5.42 -12.36 9.79
CA GLY A 1 6.91 -12.49 9.74
C GLY A 1 7.47 -11.74 8.54
N LEU A 2 8.68 -11.17 8.60
CA LEU A 2 9.14 -10.12 7.66
C LEU A 2 9.03 -10.50 6.17
N THR A 3 9.43 -11.71 5.78
CA THR A 3 9.33 -12.17 4.39
C THR A 3 7.89 -12.19 3.88
N GLY A 4 6.95 -12.68 4.70
CA GLY A 4 5.52 -12.68 4.35
C GLY A 4 5.01 -11.26 4.19
N LEU A 5 5.41 -10.35 5.09
CA LEU A 5 5.04 -8.94 5.05
C LEU A 5 5.46 -8.28 3.73
N LEU A 6 6.71 -8.47 3.32
CA LEU A 6 7.23 -7.94 2.05
C LEU A 6 6.52 -8.54 0.83
N VAL A 7 6.22 -9.84 0.86
CA VAL A 7 5.49 -10.52 -0.22
C VAL A 7 4.08 -9.95 -0.36
N PHE A 8 3.33 -9.82 0.74
CA PHE A 8 1.97 -9.26 0.70
C PHE A 8 1.96 -7.77 0.35
N THR A 9 2.97 -7.01 0.76
CA THR A 9 3.15 -5.62 0.26
C THR A 9 3.37 -5.60 -1.25
N ALA A 10 4.22 -6.47 -1.80
CA ALA A 10 4.43 -6.54 -3.25
C ALA A 10 3.16 -6.94 -4.01
N ILE A 11 2.36 -7.87 -3.47
CA ILE A 11 1.05 -8.23 -4.02
C ILE A 11 0.10 -7.02 -3.99
N GLY A 12 0.10 -6.24 -2.91
CA GLY A 12 -0.71 -5.02 -2.79
C GLY A 12 -0.34 -3.97 -3.83
N ILE A 13 0.97 -3.76 -4.06
CA ILE A 13 1.47 -2.87 -5.13
C ILE A 13 0.93 -3.36 -6.47
N PHE A 14 1.11 -4.64 -6.79
CA PHE A 14 0.67 -5.21 -8.05
C PHE A 14 -0.85 -5.09 -8.24
N ALA A 15 -1.63 -5.43 -7.22
CA ALA A 15 -3.08 -5.33 -7.25
C ALA A 15 -3.53 -3.88 -7.55
N THR A 16 -2.94 -2.87 -6.90
CA THR A 16 -3.26 -1.47 -7.20
C THR A 16 -2.83 -1.03 -8.58
N VAL A 17 -1.68 -1.48 -9.07
CA VAL A 17 -1.23 -1.18 -10.43
C VAL A 17 -2.20 -1.76 -11.46
N VAL A 18 -2.70 -2.98 -11.24
CA VAL A 18 -3.69 -3.61 -12.14
C VAL A 18 -5.04 -2.89 -12.05
N MET A 19 -5.50 -2.61 -10.83
CA MET A 19 -6.82 -2.02 -10.60
C MET A 19 -6.86 -0.53 -10.92
N GLN A 20 -5.72 0.17 -10.90
CA GLN A 20 -5.60 1.63 -11.01
C GLN A 20 -6.55 2.40 -10.06
N SER A 21 -6.99 1.75 -8.96
CA SER A 21 -7.95 2.27 -8.00
C SER A 21 -7.62 1.76 -6.60
N SER A 22 -7.21 2.68 -5.72
CA SER A 22 -6.89 2.36 -4.33
C SER A 22 -8.13 1.92 -3.56
N HIS A 23 -9.30 2.51 -3.86
CA HIS A 23 -10.57 2.12 -3.22
C HIS A 23 -10.97 0.69 -3.60
N ALA A 24 -10.92 0.34 -4.89
CA ALA A 24 -11.24 -1.02 -5.32
C ALA A 24 -10.25 -2.05 -4.75
N THR A 25 -8.97 -1.67 -4.63
CA THR A 25 -7.95 -2.54 -4.01
C THR A 25 -8.25 -2.76 -2.53
N LEU A 26 -8.60 -1.71 -1.78
CA LEU A 26 -8.97 -1.85 -0.36
C LEU A 26 -10.21 -2.71 -0.16
N VAL A 27 -11.23 -2.56 -1.01
CA VAL A 27 -12.41 -3.43 -0.95
C VAL A 27 -12.02 -4.90 -1.15
N LEU A 28 -11.15 -5.20 -2.11
CA LEU A 28 -10.63 -6.56 -2.32
C LEU A 28 -9.89 -7.12 -1.10
N ILE A 29 -9.08 -6.29 -0.43
CA ILE A 29 -8.35 -6.69 0.78
C ILE A 29 -9.33 -6.97 1.92
N LEU A 30 -10.29 -6.08 2.14
CA LEU A 30 -11.29 -6.21 3.21
C LEU A 30 -12.21 -7.42 2.99
N THR A 31 -12.61 -7.71 1.74
CA THR A 31 -13.41 -8.90 1.43
C THR A 31 -12.64 -10.19 1.64
N ALA A 32 -11.36 -10.23 1.24
CA ALA A 32 -10.50 -11.39 1.49
C ALA A 32 -10.28 -11.63 2.99
N LEU A 33 -10.12 -10.55 3.77
CA LEU A 33 -9.99 -10.62 5.23
C LEU A 33 -11.29 -11.12 5.88
N ALA A 34 -12.44 -10.56 5.50
CA ALA A 34 -13.75 -10.98 6.01
C ALA A 34 -14.08 -12.44 5.67
N ALA A 35 -13.59 -12.94 4.52
CA ALA A 35 -13.72 -14.33 4.11
C ALA A 35 -12.68 -15.28 4.75
N GLY A 36 -11.80 -14.77 5.64
CA GLY A 36 -10.75 -15.55 6.30
C GLY A 36 -9.65 -16.07 5.35
N GLN A 37 -9.56 -15.53 4.13
CA GLN A 37 -8.58 -15.97 3.12
C GLN A 37 -7.18 -15.42 3.38
N ILE A 38 -7.09 -14.32 4.12
CA ILE A 38 -5.85 -13.68 4.55
C ILE A 38 -5.93 -13.37 6.04
N THR A 39 -4.78 -13.33 6.71
CA THR A 39 -4.69 -12.90 8.10
C THR A 39 -4.75 -11.38 8.19
N TYR A 40 -5.00 -10.87 9.41
CA TYR A 40 -4.96 -9.44 9.69
C TYR A 40 -3.62 -8.79 9.32
N GLU A 41 -2.49 -9.40 9.70
CA GLU A 41 -1.14 -8.94 9.35
C GLU A 41 -0.94 -8.88 7.82
N ASN A 42 -1.43 -9.89 7.08
CA ASN A 42 -1.36 -9.91 5.61
C ASN A 42 -2.23 -8.80 4.99
N GLY A 43 -3.42 -8.55 5.55
CA GLY A 43 -4.30 -7.47 5.12
C GLY A 43 -3.67 -6.08 5.28
N LEU A 44 -3.02 -5.84 6.42
CA LEU A 44 -2.27 -4.61 6.65
C LEU A 44 -1.10 -4.45 5.66
N ALA A 45 -0.34 -5.52 5.43
CA ALA A 45 0.77 -5.52 4.47
C ALA A 45 0.29 -5.21 3.04
N LEU A 46 -0.84 -5.79 2.62
CA LEU A 46 -1.50 -5.50 1.34
C LEU A 46 -1.94 -4.04 1.25
N ALA A 47 -2.50 -3.47 2.33
CA ALA A 47 -2.95 -2.08 2.36
C ALA A 47 -1.76 -1.11 2.22
N ILE A 48 -0.64 -1.38 2.89
CA ILE A 48 0.61 -0.61 2.72
C ILE A 48 1.09 -0.70 1.26
N GLY A 49 1.08 -1.91 0.70
CA GLY A 49 1.43 -2.12 -0.71
C GLY A 49 0.55 -1.35 -1.67
N SER A 50 -0.75 -1.33 -1.44
CA SER A 50 -1.73 -0.58 -2.25
C SER A 50 -1.45 0.93 -2.27
N ASN A 51 -1.11 1.49 -1.11
CA ASN A 51 -0.73 2.89 -1.00
C ASN A 51 0.55 3.20 -1.80
N VAL A 52 1.56 2.33 -1.72
CA VAL A 52 2.78 2.45 -2.55
C VAL A 52 2.47 2.28 -4.03
N GLY A 53 1.61 1.35 -4.42
CA GLY A 53 1.23 1.08 -5.81
C GLY A 53 0.57 2.28 -6.51
N THR A 54 -0.12 3.14 -5.77
CA THR A 54 -0.77 4.35 -6.30
C THR A 54 0.25 5.35 -6.89
N THR A 55 1.52 5.27 -6.47
CA THR A 55 2.60 6.08 -7.05
C THR A 55 2.86 5.77 -8.51
N ILE A 56 2.63 4.53 -8.94
CA ILE A 56 2.80 4.12 -10.34
C ILE A 56 1.73 4.78 -11.21
N THR A 57 0.49 4.87 -10.75
CA THR A 57 -0.56 5.63 -11.44
C THR A 57 -0.18 7.10 -11.61
N ALA A 58 0.35 7.73 -10.55
CA ALA A 58 0.82 9.11 -10.62
C ALA A 58 2.00 9.29 -11.61
N LEU A 59 2.95 8.36 -11.61
CA LEU A 59 4.09 8.35 -12.54
C LEU A 59 3.63 8.20 -14.00
N LEU A 60 2.75 7.23 -14.28
CA LEU A 60 2.19 7.01 -15.61
C LEU A 60 1.40 8.25 -16.09
N GLY A 61 0.59 8.84 -15.21
CA GLY A 61 -0.12 10.09 -15.51
C GLY A 61 0.79 11.30 -15.75
N SER A 62 1.99 11.30 -15.17
CA SER A 62 2.95 12.40 -15.31
C SER A 62 3.74 12.43 -16.62
N ILE A 63 3.66 11.37 -17.43
CA ILE A 63 4.41 11.26 -18.70
C ILE A 63 4.08 12.42 -19.65
N SER A 64 2.79 12.77 -19.75
CA SER A 64 2.29 13.88 -20.56
C SER A 64 2.18 15.21 -19.81
N ALA A 65 2.57 15.25 -18.53
CA ALA A 65 2.46 16.44 -17.69
C ALA A 65 3.63 17.42 -17.89
N ASN A 66 3.39 18.67 -17.48
CA ASN A 66 4.42 19.71 -17.40
C ASN A 66 5.44 19.42 -16.28
N VAL A 67 6.44 20.30 -16.14
CA VAL A 67 7.52 20.13 -15.15
C VAL A 67 6.98 20.02 -13.72
N ASP A 68 5.95 20.79 -13.37
CA ASP A 68 5.35 20.76 -12.04
C ASP A 68 4.60 19.44 -11.78
N GLY A 69 3.88 18.93 -12.78
CA GLY A 69 3.22 17.62 -12.68
C GLY A 69 4.21 16.46 -12.51
N ARG A 70 5.36 16.52 -13.20
CA ARG A 70 6.44 15.54 -13.02
C ARG A 70 7.08 15.63 -11.64
N ARG A 71 7.29 16.85 -11.13
CA ARG A 71 7.78 17.08 -9.75
C ARG A 71 6.79 16.55 -8.71
N LEU A 72 5.50 16.79 -8.90
CA LEU A 72 4.46 16.28 -8.01
C LEU A 72 4.43 14.75 -7.99
N ALA A 73 4.50 14.10 -9.16
CA ALA A 73 4.56 12.64 -9.23
C ALA A 73 5.82 12.07 -8.56
N GLY A 74 6.97 12.73 -8.74
CA GLY A 74 8.20 12.38 -8.04
C GLY A 74 8.09 12.54 -6.52
N ALA A 75 7.50 13.65 -6.05
CA ALA A 75 7.24 13.87 -4.62
C ALA A 75 6.28 12.82 -4.06
N HIS A 76 5.24 12.46 -4.82
CA HIS A 76 4.29 11.42 -4.44
C HIS A 76 4.97 10.05 -4.33
N LEU A 77 5.86 9.70 -5.25
CA LEU A 77 6.67 8.48 -5.17
C LEU A 77 7.51 8.43 -3.88
N VAL A 78 8.30 9.47 -3.64
CA VAL A 78 9.21 9.53 -2.49
C VAL A 78 8.45 9.48 -1.18
N PHE A 79 7.36 10.25 -1.07
CA PHE A 79 6.52 10.27 0.13
C PHE A 79 5.95 8.88 0.45
N ASN A 80 5.34 8.22 -0.53
CA ASN A 80 4.69 6.92 -0.30
C ASN A 80 5.70 5.78 -0.07
N LEU A 81 6.88 5.82 -0.71
CA LEU A 81 7.94 4.86 -0.39
C LEU A 81 8.47 5.05 1.02
N ALA A 82 8.70 6.29 1.45
CA ALA A 82 9.18 6.60 2.79
C ALA A 82 8.16 6.19 3.86
N THR A 83 6.89 6.60 3.70
CA THR A 83 5.83 6.24 4.66
C THR A 83 5.53 4.74 4.64
N GLY A 84 5.59 4.09 3.48
CA GLY A 84 5.46 2.64 3.36
C GLY A 84 6.57 1.88 4.08
N ALA A 85 7.83 2.31 3.93
CA ALA A 85 8.96 1.72 4.65
C ALA A 85 8.83 1.91 6.17
N VAL A 86 8.47 3.13 6.61
CA VAL A 86 8.19 3.40 8.03
C VAL A 86 7.05 2.52 8.54
N ALA A 87 5.95 2.41 7.80
CA ALA A 87 4.82 1.57 8.19
C ALA A 87 5.21 0.11 8.37
N ILE A 88 6.05 -0.44 7.47
CA ILE A 88 6.57 -1.81 7.55
C ILE A 88 7.42 -2.01 8.81
N VAL A 89 8.32 -1.07 9.11
CA VAL A 89 9.21 -1.15 10.28
C VAL A 89 8.40 -1.11 11.59
N PHE A 90 7.38 -0.26 11.65
CA PHE A 90 6.57 -0.06 12.87
C PHE A 90 5.30 -0.92 12.91
N ILE A 91 5.10 -1.84 11.97
CA ILE A 91 3.83 -2.56 11.84
C ILE A 91 3.44 -3.35 13.09
N GLN A 92 4.41 -3.96 13.76
CA GLN A 92 4.18 -4.68 15.02
C GLN A 92 3.75 -3.74 16.14
N VAL A 93 4.31 -2.53 16.18
CA VAL A 93 3.92 -1.50 17.16
C VAL A 93 2.49 -1.05 16.90
N PHE A 94 2.10 -0.84 15.65
CA PHE A 94 0.74 -0.45 15.29
C PHE A 94 -0.28 -1.55 15.61
N ILE A 95 0.03 -2.82 15.30
CA ILE A 95 -0.84 -3.95 15.63
C ILE A 95 -1.09 -4.01 17.14
N HIS A 96 -0.03 -4.01 17.95
CA HIS A 96 -0.19 -4.05 19.41
C HIS A 96 -0.93 -2.82 19.96
N ALA A 97 -0.73 -1.64 19.38
CA ALA A 97 -1.44 -0.44 19.79
C ALA A 97 -2.95 -0.54 19.51
N VAL A 98 -3.34 -1.13 18.38
CA VAL A 98 -4.75 -1.39 18.05
C VAL A 98 -5.35 -2.44 18.97
N ASP A 99 -4.65 -3.57 19.16
CA ASP A 99 -5.10 -4.66 20.02
C ASP A 99 -5.27 -4.23 21.49
N TRP A 100 -4.50 -3.22 21.94
CA TRP A 100 -4.66 -2.64 23.27
C TRP A 100 -5.91 -1.75 23.41
N LEU A 101 -6.36 -1.13 22.31
CA LEU A 101 -7.52 -0.24 22.30
C LEU A 101 -8.85 -0.96 22.12
N SER A 102 -8.84 -2.14 21.48
CA SER A 102 -10.02 -2.98 21.22
C SER A 102 -10.31 -3.93 22.37
#